data_AF-A0A7S1JMD1-F1
#
_entry.id   AF-A0A7S1JMD1-F1
#
_cell.length_a   1.000
_cell.length_b   1.000
_cell.length_c   1.000
_cell.angle_alpha   90.00
_cell.angle_beta   90.00
_cell.angle_gamma   90.00
#
_symmetry.space_group_name_H-M   'P 1'
#
loop_
_entity.id
_entity.type
_entity.pdbx_description
1 polymer ?
#
loop_
_entity_poly.entity_id
_entity_poly.type
_entity_poly.pdbx_seq_one_letter_code
_entity_poly.pdbx_strand_id
1 'polypeptide(L)'
;WLDFLVVVGGLFALSDAERVALAADIFRDLRPLRILSASRGMRMLVNTMLLSTQKLANVLGMALFIFTIFGVLGMTLWGGRMHSRCRLTKKPEFDPSDGWVWEIDEDQERLCGGAYECGLSHEGEATYCGSAFEPPKGTKVDEACRREARRSEDLNFGITHFDHLPAAWIVIFQTVTMEGWVDIMYMLQDSYNDWAPPLYFCVLVLFGSFFLLNISLAVVFDSFSKRHDDQLHQTLIGSPPVSPPRRPVLCP
;
A
#
# COMPACT_ATOMS: atom_id res chain seq x y z
N TRP A 1 23.37 -18.99 3.11
CA TRP A 1 21.91 -19.15 3.16
C TRP A 1 21.26 -18.67 1.86
N LEU A 2 21.55 -17.47 1.36
CA LEU A 2 21.15 -17.01 0.02
C LEU A 2 21.53 -17.98 -1.12
N ASP A 3 22.76 -18.51 -1.11
CA ASP A 3 23.16 -19.52 -2.10
C ASP A 3 22.40 -20.84 -1.98
N PHE A 4 21.95 -21.21 -0.77
CA PHE A 4 21.14 -22.40 -0.53
C PHE A 4 19.71 -22.19 -1.05
N LEU A 5 19.11 -21.03 -0.82
CA LEU A 5 17.79 -20.67 -1.34
C LEU A 5 17.74 -20.64 -2.89
N VAL A 6 18.79 -20.13 -3.54
CA VAL A 6 18.88 -20.11 -5.01
C VAL A 6 19.06 -21.54 -5.57
N VAL A 7 19.82 -22.39 -4.90
CA VAL A 7 20.03 -23.79 -5.32
C VAL A 7 18.76 -24.61 -5.12
N VAL A 8 18.08 -24.45 -3.98
CA VAL A 8 16.81 -25.14 -3.69
C VAL A 8 15.70 -24.65 -4.62
N GLY A 9 15.59 -23.33 -4.86
CA GLY A 9 14.65 -22.77 -5.85
C GLY A 9 14.92 -23.27 -7.28
N GLY A 10 16.20 -23.44 -7.65
CA GLY A 10 16.59 -24.05 -8.92
C GLY A 10 16.30 -25.55 -9.02
N LEU A 11 16.30 -26.28 -7.89
CA LEU A 11 15.93 -27.70 -7.84
C LEU A 11 14.41 -27.89 -7.93
N PHE A 12 13.63 -27.00 -7.32
CA PHE A 12 12.17 -26.96 -7.46
C PHE A 12 11.74 -26.65 -8.90
N ALA A 13 12.55 -25.93 -9.68
CA ALA A 13 12.34 -25.69 -11.11
C ALA A 13 12.29 -26.97 -11.97
N LEU A 14 12.80 -28.09 -11.45
CA LEU A 14 12.77 -29.39 -12.13
C LEU A 14 11.50 -30.19 -11.83
N SER A 15 10.61 -29.69 -10.96
CA SER A 15 9.31 -30.32 -10.72
C SER A 15 8.30 -29.87 -11.77
N ASP A 16 7.60 -30.83 -12.38
CA ASP A 16 6.66 -30.68 -13.50
C ASP A 16 5.34 -29.95 -13.14
N ALA A 17 5.35 -29.20 -12.03
CA ALA A 17 4.24 -28.39 -11.61
C ALA A 17 4.38 -26.99 -12.24
N GLU A 18 3.51 -26.65 -13.20
CA GLU A 18 3.51 -25.35 -13.90
C GLU A 18 3.60 -24.13 -12.95
N ARG A 19 3.00 -24.23 -11.75
CA ARG A 19 3.04 -23.18 -10.71
C ARG A 19 4.42 -23.04 -10.05
N VAL A 20 5.19 -24.13 -9.98
CA VAL A 20 6.54 -24.15 -9.42
C VAL A 20 7.56 -23.64 -10.44
N ALA A 21 7.34 -23.88 -11.73
CA ALA A 21 8.16 -23.31 -12.81
C ALA A 21 8.12 -21.77 -12.81
N LEU A 22 6.93 -21.17 -12.75
CA LEU A 22 6.75 -19.70 -12.63
C LEU A 22 7.44 -19.11 -11.39
N ALA A 23 7.31 -19.79 -10.24
CA ALA A 23 7.99 -19.36 -9.03
C ALA A 23 9.52 -19.48 -9.17
N ALA A 24 10.02 -20.54 -9.82
CA ALA A 24 11.44 -20.76 -10.02
C ALA A 24 12.10 -19.76 -10.96
N ASP A 25 11.37 -19.24 -11.96
CA ASP A 25 11.84 -18.15 -12.81
C ASP A 25 12.06 -16.85 -12.02
N ILE A 26 11.16 -16.52 -11.10
CA ILE A 26 11.34 -15.40 -10.16
C ILE A 26 12.60 -15.61 -9.29
N PHE A 27 12.85 -16.83 -8.79
CA PHE A 27 14.07 -17.13 -8.02
C PHE A 27 15.35 -17.10 -8.86
N ARG A 28 15.24 -17.40 -10.16
CA ARG A 28 16.33 -17.29 -11.12
C ARG A 28 16.67 -15.83 -11.42
N ASP A 29 15.70 -14.94 -11.36
CA ASP A 29 15.91 -13.49 -11.49
C ASP A 29 16.48 -12.83 -10.23
N LEU A 30 16.55 -13.54 -9.09
CA LEU A 30 17.26 -13.10 -7.88
C LEU A 30 18.78 -13.35 -7.94
N ARG A 31 19.30 -13.98 -9.01
CA ARG A 31 20.75 -14.17 -9.22
C ARG A 31 21.59 -12.90 -9.12
N PRO A 32 21.13 -11.69 -9.52
CA PRO A 32 21.86 -10.44 -9.32
C PRO A 32 22.14 -10.13 -7.83
N LEU A 33 21.35 -10.65 -6.88
CA LEU A 33 21.62 -10.50 -5.43
C LEU A 33 22.89 -11.25 -4.99
N ARG A 34 23.36 -12.25 -5.76
CA ARG A 34 24.66 -12.89 -5.51
C ARG A 34 25.80 -11.87 -5.64
N ILE A 35 25.66 -10.87 -6.51
CA ILE A 35 26.66 -9.80 -6.71
C ILE A 35 26.78 -8.93 -5.44
N LEU A 36 25.67 -8.70 -4.72
CA LEU A 36 25.69 -8.00 -3.44
C LEU A 36 26.44 -8.79 -2.36
N SER A 37 26.40 -10.12 -2.45
CA SER A 37 27.14 -11.00 -1.56
C SER A 37 28.56 -11.32 -2.06
N ALA A 38 28.92 -11.00 -3.29
CA ALA A 38 30.23 -11.35 -3.85
C ALA A 38 31.32 -10.34 -3.44
N SER A 39 30.97 -9.06 -3.28
CA SER A 39 31.93 -8.01 -2.91
C SER A 39 31.90 -7.69 -1.41
N ARG A 40 33.09 -7.56 -0.79
CA ARG A 40 33.27 -7.29 0.66
C ARG A 40 32.62 -5.96 1.08
N GLY A 41 32.64 -4.95 0.20
CA GLY A 41 32.05 -3.62 0.45
C GLY A 41 30.51 -3.64 0.44
N MET A 42 29.88 -4.33 -0.50
CA MET A 42 28.41 -4.38 -0.58
C MET A 42 27.80 -5.24 0.52
N ARG A 43 28.48 -6.33 0.91
CA ARG A 43 28.11 -7.12 2.10
C ARG A 43 28.09 -6.30 3.37
N MET A 44 29.06 -5.40 3.54
CA MET A 44 29.09 -4.50 4.68
C MET A 44 27.84 -3.61 4.66
N LEU A 45 27.56 -2.92 3.54
CA LEU A 45 26.38 -2.05 3.40
C LEU A 45 25.05 -2.77 3.67
N VAL A 46 24.85 -3.97 3.11
CA VAL A 46 23.63 -4.77 3.31
C VAL A 46 23.50 -5.21 4.77
N ASN A 47 24.58 -5.67 5.41
CA ASN A 47 24.55 -6.01 6.84
C ASN A 47 24.27 -4.78 7.70
N THR A 48 24.83 -3.61 7.37
CA THR A 48 24.55 -2.37 8.12
C THR A 48 23.10 -1.87 7.90
N MET A 49 22.50 -2.15 6.73
CA MET A 49 21.08 -1.89 6.48
C MET A 49 20.18 -2.84 7.28
N LEU A 50 20.46 -4.14 7.25
CA LEU A 50 19.72 -5.16 8.01
C LEU A 50 19.81 -4.96 9.53
N LEU A 51 20.96 -4.51 10.03
CA LEU A 51 21.12 -4.13 11.44
C LEU A 51 20.25 -2.90 11.81
N SER A 52 19.95 -2.03 10.85
CA SER A 52 19.06 -0.88 11.05
C SER A 52 17.57 -1.26 10.94
N THR A 53 17.26 -2.38 10.26
CA THR A 53 15.89 -2.92 10.10
C THR A 53 15.21 -3.22 11.44
N GLN A 54 15.95 -3.62 12.48
CA GLN A 54 15.37 -3.88 13.81
C GLN A 54 14.78 -2.61 14.44
N LYS A 55 15.39 -1.43 14.23
CA LYS A 55 14.81 -0.16 14.71
C LYS A 55 13.59 0.24 13.89
N LEU A 56 13.63 0.00 12.58
CA LEU A 56 12.51 0.27 11.68
C LEU A 56 11.31 -0.63 11.98
N ALA A 57 11.52 -1.87 12.46
CA ALA A 57 10.44 -2.79 12.83
C ALA A 57 9.54 -2.22 13.95
N ASN A 58 10.11 -1.51 14.92
CA ASN A 58 9.31 -0.86 15.98
C ASN A 58 8.42 0.25 15.41
N VAL A 59 8.93 1.03 14.46
CA VAL A 59 8.17 2.07 13.76
C VAL A 59 7.05 1.44 12.95
N LEU A 60 7.35 0.36 12.22
CA LEU A 60 6.36 -0.36 11.43
C LEU A 60 5.27 -0.97 12.32
N GLY A 61 5.61 -1.51 13.49
CA GLY A 61 4.63 -2.01 14.46
C GLY A 61 3.68 -0.91 14.93
N MET A 62 4.22 0.29 15.20
CA MET A 62 3.42 1.45 15.58
C MET A 62 2.57 1.99 14.42
N ALA A 63 3.10 1.96 13.20
CA ALA A 63 2.37 2.28 11.97
C ALA A 63 1.16 1.36 11.77
N LEU A 64 1.38 0.04 11.88
CA LEU A 64 0.33 -0.97 11.73
C LEU A 64 -0.74 -0.84 12.81
N PHE A 65 -0.37 -0.44 14.03
CA PHE A 65 -1.33 -0.15 15.09
C PHE A 65 -2.25 1.02 14.71
N ILE A 66 -1.69 2.14 14.23
CA ILE A 66 -2.46 3.28 13.74
C ILE A 66 -3.32 2.89 12.54
N PHE A 67 -2.78 2.12 11.60
CA PHE A 67 -3.50 1.63 10.43
C PHE A 67 -4.69 0.75 10.83
N THR A 68 -4.56 -0.03 11.90
CA THR A 68 -5.66 -0.84 12.42
C THR A 68 -6.75 0.02 13.05
N ILE A 69 -6.39 1.04 13.84
CA ILE A 69 -7.38 1.96 14.45
C ILE A 69 -8.20 2.66 13.37
N PHE A 70 -7.53 3.32 12.42
CA PHE A 70 -8.20 4.03 11.34
C PHE A 70 -8.88 3.05 10.38
N GLY A 71 -8.30 1.87 10.15
CA GLY A 71 -8.88 0.84 9.30
C GLY A 71 -10.20 0.32 9.85
N VAL A 72 -10.27 -0.01 11.14
CA VAL A 72 -11.52 -0.43 11.79
C VAL A 72 -12.54 0.70 11.75
N LEU A 73 -12.15 1.93 12.06
CA LEU A 73 -13.04 3.09 11.96
C LEU A 73 -13.62 3.24 10.53
N GLY A 74 -12.77 3.22 9.51
CA GLY A 74 -13.19 3.33 8.12
C GLY A 74 -14.12 2.19 7.68
N MET A 75 -13.82 0.95 8.07
CA MET A 75 -14.70 -0.20 7.80
C MET A 75 -16.07 -0.04 8.44
N THR A 76 -16.15 0.47 9.68
CA THR A 76 -17.43 0.69 10.35
C THR A 76 -18.27 1.81 9.75
N LEU A 77 -17.63 2.81 9.15
CA LEU A 77 -18.31 3.95 8.53
C LEU A 77 -18.75 3.67 7.09
N TRP A 78 -17.91 2.98 6.31
CA TRP A 78 -18.05 2.92 4.84
C TRP A 78 -17.96 1.51 4.24
N GLY A 79 -18.00 0.45 5.06
CA GLY A 79 -18.06 -0.92 4.54
C GLY A 79 -19.21 -1.10 3.55
N GLY A 80 -18.90 -1.58 2.33
CA GLY A 80 -19.86 -1.80 1.26
C GLY A 80 -20.28 -0.56 0.45
N ARG A 81 -19.91 0.66 0.86
CA ARG A 81 -20.37 1.91 0.20
C ARG A 81 -19.64 2.22 -1.11
N MET A 82 -18.40 1.73 -1.27
CA MET A 82 -17.56 2.03 -2.44
C MET A 82 -17.86 1.15 -3.68
N HIS A 83 -19.04 0.53 -3.73
CA HIS A 83 -19.46 -0.33 -4.85
C HIS A 83 -20.76 0.12 -5.53
N SER A 84 -21.37 1.21 -5.06
CA SER A 84 -22.63 1.72 -5.57
C SER A 84 -22.45 2.47 -6.89
N ARG A 85 -23.08 2.00 -7.96
CA ARG A 85 -23.01 2.59 -9.31
C ARG A 85 -24.37 3.09 -9.76
N CYS A 86 -24.37 4.04 -10.69
CA CYS A 86 -25.56 4.39 -11.45
C CYS A 86 -25.89 3.30 -12.45
N ARG A 87 -27.14 2.86 -12.42
CA ARG A 87 -27.65 1.71 -13.19
C ARG A 87 -28.83 2.17 -14.02
N LEU A 88 -28.95 1.63 -15.23
CA LEU A 88 -30.07 1.94 -16.12
C LEU A 88 -31.40 1.41 -15.56
N THR A 89 -31.37 0.27 -14.87
CA THR A 89 -32.55 -0.36 -14.28
C THR A 89 -32.51 -0.34 -12.75
N LYS A 90 -33.69 -0.27 -12.13
CA LYS A 90 -33.84 -0.25 -10.66
C LYS A 90 -33.45 -1.58 -10.01
N LYS A 91 -33.55 -2.68 -10.73
CA LYS A 91 -33.25 -4.04 -10.28
C LYS A 91 -32.55 -4.80 -11.41
N PRO A 92 -31.67 -5.76 -11.08
CA PRO A 92 -31.11 -6.64 -12.09
C PRO A 92 -32.22 -7.41 -12.81
N GLU A 93 -32.06 -7.54 -14.12
CA GLU A 93 -32.98 -8.26 -15.00
C GLU A 93 -32.32 -9.55 -15.48
N PHE A 94 -33.12 -10.56 -15.79
CA PHE A 94 -32.61 -11.85 -16.25
C PHE A 94 -32.70 -11.93 -17.76
N ASP A 95 -31.54 -11.99 -18.41
CA ASP A 95 -31.39 -12.26 -19.83
C ASP A 95 -31.13 -13.77 -20.04
N PRO A 96 -31.93 -14.48 -20.88
CA PRO A 96 -31.66 -15.86 -21.24
C PRO A 96 -30.28 -16.15 -21.86
N SER A 97 -29.62 -15.18 -22.52
CA SER A 97 -28.27 -15.39 -23.08
C SER A 97 -27.16 -15.13 -22.07
N ASP A 98 -27.30 -14.10 -21.25
CA ASP A 98 -26.21 -13.53 -20.45
C ASP A 98 -26.40 -13.65 -18.92
N GLY A 99 -27.54 -14.18 -18.46
CA GLY A 99 -27.84 -14.40 -17.05
C GLY A 99 -28.40 -13.16 -16.37
N TRP A 100 -28.06 -12.94 -15.09
CA TRP A 100 -28.50 -11.74 -14.36
C TRP A 100 -27.64 -10.53 -14.74
N VAL A 101 -28.25 -9.60 -15.46
CA VAL A 101 -27.62 -8.38 -15.95
C VAL A 101 -28.10 -7.18 -15.12
N TRP A 102 -27.17 -6.28 -14.79
CA TRP A 102 -27.48 -5.01 -14.17
C TRP A 102 -26.58 -3.94 -14.74
N GLU A 103 -27.01 -3.34 -15.85
CA GLU A 103 -26.16 -2.45 -16.63
C GLU A 103 -25.81 -1.17 -15.86
N ILE A 104 -24.55 -0.76 -15.97
CA ILE A 104 -24.03 0.50 -15.44
C ILE A 104 -24.23 1.55 -16.52
N ASP A 105 -24.63 2.75 -16.11
CA ASP A 105 -24.61 3.89 -17.02
C ASP A 105 -23.16 4.35 -17.24
N GLU A 106 -22.62 4.12 -18.44
CA GLU A 106 -21.24 4.46 -18.79
C GLU A 106 -20.99 5.98 -18.78
N ASP A 107 -22.02 6.81 -18.95
CA ASP A 107 -21.88 8.27 -18.90
C ASP A 107 -21.71 8.79 -17.46
N GLN A 108 -21.98 7.96 -16.46
CA GLN A 108 -21.94 8.30 -15.04
C GLN A 108 -20.96 7.40 -14.27
N GLU A 109 -19.67 7.67 -14.44
CA GLU A 109 -18.56 6.89 -13.86
C GLU A 109 -18.43 7.00 -12.32
N ARG A 110 -19.10 7.99 -11.71
CA ARG A 110 -18.99 8.30 -10.27
C ARG A 110 -19.69 7.25 -9.39
N LEU A 111 -19.24 7.15 -8.15
CA LEU A 111 -19.99 6.45 -7.10
C LEU A 111 -21.28 7.19 -6.78
N CYS A 112 -22.33 6.48 -6.36
CA CYS A 112 -23.59 7.08 -5.96
C CYS A 112 -24.02 6.65 -4.56
N GLY A 113 -25.02 7.34 -3.99
CA GLY A 113 -25.67 6.93 -2.73
C GLY A 113 -25.29 7.78 -1.51
N GLY A 114 -24.69 8.94 -1.77
CA GLY A 114 -24.33 9.94 -0.77
C GLY A 114 -24.48 11.35 -1.32
N ALA A 115 -23.37 12.08 -1.45
CA ALA A 115 -23.36 13.41 -2.04
C ALA A 115 -23.70 13.42 -3.54
N TYR A 116 -23.43 12.32 -4.23
CA TYR A 116 -23.75 12.17 -5.64
C TYR A 116 -25.01 11.31 -5.82
N GLU A 117 -25.98 11.88 -6.52
CA GLU A 117 -27.20 11.21 -6.97
C GLU A 117 -27.13 10.99 -8.48
N CYS A 118 -27.62 9.84 -8.93
CA CYS A 118 -27.64 9.49 -10.35
C CYS A 118 -28.62 10.38 -11.12
N GLY A 119 -28.17 10.90 -12.26
CA GLY A 119 -28.92 11.77 -13.15
C GLY A 119 -29.76 11.01 -14.18
N LEU A 120 -30.01 11.66 -15.31
CA LEU A 120 -30.63 11.02 -16.47
C LEU A 120 -29.56 10.36 -17.34
N SER A 121 -29.91 9.24 -17.98
CA SER A 121 -29.07 8.59 -18.99
C SER A 121 -28.95 9.44 -20.25
N HIS A 122 -28.07 9.05 -21.19
CA HIS A 122 -27.97 9.68 -22.51
C HIS A 122 -29.31 9.73 -23.28
N GLU A 123 -30.19 8.76 -23.05
CA GLU A 123 -31.53 8.69 -23.66
C GLU A 123 -32.58 9.52 -22.92
N GLY A 124 -32.20 10.17 -21.82
CA GLY A 124 -33.09 10.96 -20.97
C GLY A 124 -33.92 10.12 -20.01
N GLU A 125 -33.58 8.86 -19.80
CA GLU A 125 -34.26 7.97 -18.87
C GLU A 125 -33.72 8.11 -17.44
N ALA A 126 -34.55 7.78 -16.45
CA ALA A 126 -34.14 7.85 -15.05
C ALA A 126 -33.18 6.71 -14.70
N THR A 127 -32.04 7.03 -14.12
CA THR A 127 -31.08 6.03 -13.62
C THR A 127 -31.21 5.84 -12.11
N TYR A 128 -30.69 4.72 -11.61
CA TYR A 128 -30.88 4.27 -10.24
C TYR A 128 -29.55 3.93 -9.58
N CYS A 129 -29.36 4.35 -8.34
CA CYS A 129 -28.19 3.98 -7.57
C CYS A 129 -28.29 2.57 -6.98
N GLY A 130 -27.29 1.72 -7.21
CA GLY A 130 -27.28 0.35 -6.68
C GLY A 130 -25.91 -0.34 -6.65
N SER A 131 -25.73 -1.24 -5.68
CA SER A 131 -24.51 -2.03 -5.49
C SER A 131 -24.74 -3.50 -5.83
N ALA A 132 -23.88 -4.08 -6.67
CA ALA A 132 -23.90 -5.51 -6.98
C ALA A 132 -23.49 -6.41 -5.79
N PHE A 133 -22.93 -5.82 -4.73
CA PHE A 133 -22.57 -6.52 -3.49
C PHE A 133 -23.73 -6.55 -2.49
N GLU A 134 -24.64 -5.57 -2.60
CA GLU A 134 -25.84 -5.47 -1.78
C GLU A 134 -27.06 -5.20 -2.67
N PRO A 135 -27.47 -6.20 -3.49
CA PRO A 135 -28.57 -6.02 -4.43
C PRO A 135 -29.93 -5.93 -3.70
N PRO A 136 -30.96 -5.32 -4.34
CA PRO A 136 -32.30 -5.24 -3.78
C PRO A 136 -32.86 -6.59 -3.34
N LYS A 137 -33.64 -6.61 -2.25
CA LYS A 137 -34.22 -7.86 -1.72
C LYS A 137 -35.01 -8.63 -2.81
N GLY A 138 -34.73 -9.93 -2.90
CA GLY A 138 -35.42 -10.84 -3.82
C GLY A 138 -34.82 -10.91 -5.22
N THR A 139 -33.69 -10.24 -5.48
CA THR A 139 -32.97 -10.35 -6.75
C THR A 139 -31.71 -11.20 -6.61
N LYS A 140 -31.21 -11.68 -7.75
CA LYS A 140 -29.92 -12.37 -7.84
C LYS A 140 -29.03 -11.57 -8.80
N VAL A 141 -27.74 -11.63 -8.56
CA VAL A 141 -26.72 -11.03 -9.41
C VAL A 141 -25.60 -12.05 -9.57
N ASP A 142 -25.11 -12.18 -10.79
CA ASP A 142 -24.04 -13.11 -11.09
C ASP A 142 -22.66 -12.49 -10.79
N GLU A 143 -21.64 -13.32 -10.66
CA GLU A 143 -20.28 -12.85 -10.35
C GLU A 143 -19.70 -11.96 -11.48
N ALA A 144 -20.20 -12.13 -12.71
CA ALA A 144 -19.87 -11.27 -13.84
C ALA A 144 -20.24 -9.80 -13.57
N CYS A 145 -21.48 -9.55 -13.11
CA CYS A 145 -21.98 -8.22 -12.74
C CYS A 145 -21.16 -7.60 -11.58
N ARG A 146 -20.78 -8.40 -10.59
CA ARG A 146 -19.92 -7.94 -9.48
C ARG A 146 -18.52 -7.58 -9.92
N ARG A 147 -17.98 -8.30 -10.90
CA ARG A 147 -16.65 -8.04 -11.45
C ARG A 147 -16.65 -6.76 -12.27
N GLU A 148 -17.66 -6.56 -13.10
CA GLU A 148 -17.86 -5.35 -13.90
C GLU A 148 -17.97 -4.10 -13.01
N ALA A 149 -18.74 -4.17 -11.91
CA ALA A 149 -18.89 -3.06 -10.97
C ALA A 149 -17.55 -2.57 -10.33
N ARG A 150 -16.53 -3.43 -10.30
CA ARG A 150 -15.19 -3.13 -9.78
C ARG A 150 -14.18 -2.80 -10.87
N ARG A 151 -14.45 -3.11 -12.13
CA ARG A 151 -13.47 -3.05 -13.23
C ARG A 151 -13.51 -1.69 -13.95
N SER A 152 -13.43 -0.62 -13.18
CA SER A 152 -13.30 0.75 -13.70
C SER A 152 -11.98 1.35 -13.24
N GLU A 153 -11.35 2.09 -14.13
CA GLU A 153 -10.04 2.71 -13.89
C GLU A 153 -10.15 3.80 -12.82
N ASP A 154 -11.21 4.63 -12.88
CA ASP A 154 -11.46 5.73 -11.94
C ASP A 154 -11.66 5.26 -10.49
N LEU A 155 -11.89 3.97 -10.30
CA LEU A 155 -12.17 3.36 -8.99
C LEU A 155 -11.06 2.39 -8.57
N ASN A 156 -9.86 2.59 -9.13
CA ASN A 156 -8.66 1.79 -8.87
C ASN A 156 -8.89 0.28 -9.01
N PHE A 157 -9.70 -0.14 -9.99
CA PHE A 157 -10.06 -1.54 -10.21
C PHE A 157 -10.59 -2.27 -8.96
N GLY A 158 -11.22 -1.54 -8.04
CA GLY A 158 -11.77 -2.09 -6.79
C GLY A 158 -10.71 -2.54 -5.78
N ILE A 159 -9.50 -1.96 -5.81
CA ILE A 159 -8.42 -2.20 -4.84
C ILE A 159 -8.59 -1.32 -3.60
N THR A 160 -9.05 -0.08 -3.76
CA THR A 160 -9.15 0.93 -2.69
C THR A 160 -10.54 0.97 -2.09
N HIS A 161 -10.79 0.15 -1.06
CA HIS A 161 -12.10 0.09 -0.38
C HIS A 161 -12.01 -0.33 1.10
N PHE A 162 -13.12 -0.14 1.83
CA PHE A 162 -13.22 -0.36 3.28
C PHE A 162 -14.04 -1.60 3.69
N ASP A 163 -14.07 -2.66 2.88
CA ASP A 163 -14.87 -3.86 3.23
C ASP A 163 -14.15 -4.80 4.20
N HIS A 164 -12.82 -4.80 4.17
CA HIS A 164 -11.99 -5.68 4.99
C HIS A 164 -10.66 -5.02 5.31
N LEU A 165 -10.03 -5.49 6.39
CA LEU A 165 -8.89 -4.82 7.01
C LEU A 165 -7.67 -4.67 6.07
N PRO A 166 -7.25 -5.70 5.31
CA PRO A 166 -6.20 -5.55 4.30
C PRO A 166 -6.44 -4.46 3.25
N ALA A 167 -7.64 -4.36 2.67
CA ALA A 167 -7.97 -3.31 1.71
C ALA A 167 -7.98 -1.92 2.37
N ALA A 168 -8.52 -1.82 3.59
CA ALA A 168 -8.47 -0.58 4.37
C ALA A 168 -7.02 -0.16 4.66
N TRP A 169 -6.11 -1.11 4.96
CA TRP A 169 -4.68 -0.82 5.12
C TRP A 169 -4.03 -0.30 3.84
N ILE A 170 -4.41 -0.80 2.67
CA ILE A 170 -3.92 -0.28 1.38
C ILE A 170 -4.34 1.18 1.21
N VAL A 171 -5.62 1.48 1.45
CA VAL A 171 -6.15 2.86 1.39
C VAL A 171 -5.42 3.77 2.37
N ILE A 172 -5.22 3.33 3.61
CA ILE A 172 -4.53 4.12 4.64
C ILE A 172 -3.06 4.32 4.28
N PHE A 173 -2.38 3.28 3.80
CA PHE A 173 -1.00 3.37 3.36
C PHE A 173 -0.85 4.41 2.25
N GLN A 174 -1.68 4.32 1.19
CA GLN A 174 -1.73 5.27 0.09
C GLN A 174 -2.00 6.70 0.59
N THR A 175 -2.91 6.85 1.55
CA THR A 175 -3.23 8.13 2.19
C THR A 175 -2.05 8.73 2.95
N VAL A 176 -1.35 7.93 3.76
CA VAL A 176 -0.21 8.42 4.55
C VAL A 176 0.97 8.76 3.65
N THR A 177 1.17 8.06 2.53
CA THR A 177 2.16 8.45 1.51
C THR A 177 1.80 9.73 0.76
N MET A 178 0.62 10.30 1.02
CA MET A 178 0.11 11.53 0.40
C MET A 178 0.01 11.45 -1.12
N GLU A 179 -0.36 10.27 -1.63
CA GLU A 179 -0.47 9.97 -3.06
C GLU A 179 -1.89 9.45 -3.33
N GLY A 180 -2.58 9.95 -4.36
CA GLY A 180 -3.92 9.49 -4.78
C GLY A 180 -5.05 9.54 -3.74
N TRP A 181 -4.82 10.11 -2.55
CA TRP A 181 -5.75 10.04 -1.42
C TRP A 181 -6.98 10.93 -1.57
N VAL A 182 -6.84 12.02 -2.33
CA VAL A 182 -7.91 12.97 -2.61
C VAL A 182 -8.99 12.30 -3.47
N ASP A 183 -8.60 11.45 -4.42
CA ASP A 183 -9.54 10.72 -5.27
C ASP A 183 -10.35 9.71 -4.45
N ILE A 184 -9.70 9.01 -3.51
CA ILE A 184 -10.37 8.10 -2.58
C ILE A 184 -11.34 8.84 -1.66
N MET A 185 -10.97 10.04 -1.22
CA MET A 185 -11.85 10.90 -0.44
C MET A 185 -13.07 11.32 -1.26
N TYR A 186 -12.90 11.78 -2.51
CA TYR A 186 -14.02 12.17 -3.38
C TYR A 186 -14.94 10.99 -3.69
N MET A 187 -14.38 9.81 -3.97
CA MET A 187 -15.14 8.56 -4.12
C MET A 187 -16.03 8.27 -2.90
N LEU A 188 -15.52 8.49 -1.69
CA LEU A 188 -16.31 8.33 -0.47
C LEU A 188 -17.32 9.45 -0.24
N GLN A 189 -17.04 10.68 -0.66
CA GLN A 189 -18.02 11.76 -0.58
C GLN A 189 -19.24 11.44 -1.44
N ASP A 190 -18.98 11.04 -2.68
CA ASP A 190 -19.99 10.67 -3.65
C ASP A 190 -20.91 9.54 -3.15
N SER A 191 -20.36 8.52 -2.49
CA SER A 191 -21.10 7.37 -1.96
C SER A 191 -21.65 7.51 -0.53
N TYR A 192 -21.25 8.55 0.23
CA TYR A 192 -21.65 8.72 1.62
C TYR A 192 -22.21 10.10 1.95
N ASN A 193 -21.36 11.12 2.09
CA ASN A 193 -21.75 12.50 2.31
C ASN A 193 -20.56 13.45 2.12
N ASP A 194 -20.85 14.75 2.01
CA ASP A 194 -19.83 15.75 1.70
C ASP A 194 -18.80 16.02 2.79
N TRP A 195 -19.11 15.77 4.08
CA TRP A 195 -18.31 16.32 5.18
C TRP A 195 -17.53 15.28 5.99
N ALA A 196 -18.04 14.05 6.13
CA ALA A 196 -17.41 13.05 6.99
C ALA A 196 -16.13 12.45 6.37
N PRO A 197 -16.06 12.12 5.06
CA PRO A 197 -14.81 11.64 4.46
C PRO A 197 -13.70 12.69 4.54
N PRO A 198 -13.88 13.97 4.15
CA PRO A 198 -12.82 14.96 4.29
C PRO A 198 -12.30 15.10 5.73
N LEU A 199 -13.20 15.09 6.73
CA LEU A 199 -12.80 15.14 8.13
C LEU A 199 -11.89 13.95 8.50
N TYR A 200 -12.28 12.73 8.10
CA TYR A 200 -11.49 11.52 8.35
C TYR A 200 -10.13 11.56 7.67
N PHE A 201 -10.08 11.90 6.37
CA PHE A 201 -8.82 11.95 5.61
C PHE A 201 -7.91 13.08 6.11
N CYS A 202 -8.45 14.24 6.48
CA CYS A 202 -7.66 15.32 7.08
C CYS A 202 -7.04 14.88 8.42
N VAL A 203 -7.80 14.24 9.30
CA VAL A 203 -7.28 13.71 10.57
C VAL A 203 -6.23 12.61 10.30
N LEU A 204 -6.50 11.70 9.36
CA LEU A 204 -5.57 10.64 8.99
C LEU A 204 -4.27 11.19 8.40
N VAL A 205 -4.32 12.23 7.57
CA VAL A 205 -3.11 12.89 7.05
C VAL A 205 -2.38 13.61 8.18
N LEU A 206 -3.06 14.45 8.97
CA LEU A 206 -2.45 15.20 10.05
C LEU A 206 -1.75 14.32 11.08
N PHE A 207 -2.38 13.22 11.51
CA PHE A 207 -1.81 12.33 12.50
C PHE A 207 -0.98 11.21 11.89
N GLY A 208 -1.40 10.64 10.76
CA GLY A 208 -0.71 9.50 10.13
C GLY A 208 0.54 9.91 9.37
N SER A 209 0.46 10.91 8.48
CA SER A 209 1.60 11.30 7.64
C SER A 209 2.68 12.03 8.44
N PHE A 210 2.29 12.94 9.33
CA PHE A 210 3.22 13.64 10.21
C PHE A 210 3.96 12.63 11.11
N PHE A 211 3.25 11.67 11.67
CA PHE A 211 3.85 10.66 12.53
C PHE A 211 4.79 9.73 11.77
N LEU A 212 4.38 9.20 10.62
CA LEU A 212 5.22 8.27 9.86
C LEU A 212 6.44 8.96 9.23
N LEU A 213 6.30 10.16 8.69
CA LEU A 213 7.44 10.90 8.15
C LEU A 213 8.41 11.30 9.25
N ASN A 214 7.94 11.88 10.36
CA ASN A 214 8.83 12.33 11.42
C ASN A 214 9.55 11.19 12.13
N ILE A 215 8.87 10.06 12.35
CA ILE A 215 9.53 8.90 12.97
C ILE A 215 10.50 8.24 12.01
N SER A 216 10.16 8.13 10.73
CA SER A 216 11.08 7.61 9.71
C SER A 216 12.33 8.47 9.63
N LEU A 217 12.18 9.80 9.58
CA LEU A 217 13.30 10.75 9.61
C LEU A 217 14.11 10.63 10.89
N ALA A 218 13.47 10.53 12.06
CA ALA A 218 14.16 10.38 13.34
C ALA A 218 14.99 9.09 13.39
N VAL A 219 14.47 7.97 12.88
CA VAL A 219 15.20 6.69 12.85
C VAL A 219 16.35 6.72 11.85
N VAL A 220 16.16 7.34 10.68
CA VAL A 220 17.23 7.53 9.70
C VAL A 220 18.32 8.42 10.29
N PHE A 221 17.94 9.51 10.96
CA PHE A 221 18.86 10.41 11.63
C PHE A 221 19.64 9.72 12.74
N ASP A 222 18.97 9.00 13.66
CA ASP A 222 19.63 8.20 14.71
C ASP A 222 20.61 7.17 14.13
N SER A 223 20.24 6.55 13.00
CA SER A 223 21.12 5.58 12.32
C SER A 223 22.32 6.24 11.64
N PHE A 224 22.16 7.46 11.10
CA PHE A 224 23.24 8.22 10.50
C PHE A 224 24.19 8.77 11.56
N SER A 225 23.67 9.37 12.64
CA SER A 225 24.46 9.89 13.76
C SER A 225 25.30 8.80 14.42
N LYS A 226 24.72 7.62 14.67
CA LYS A 226 25.46 6.48 15.23
C LYS A 226 26.67 6.07 14.37
N ARG A 227 26.52 6.05 13.04
CA ARG A 227 27.64 5.73 12.14
C ARG A 227 28.71 6.82 12.14
N HIS A 228 28.31 8.09 12.23
CA HIS A 228 29.25 9.20 12.30
C HIS A 228 30.08 9.14 13.59
N ASP A 229 29.43 8.88 14.73
CA ASP A 229 30.10 8.73 16.03
C ASP A 229 31.05 7.52 16.04
N ASP A 230 30.64 6.38 15.48
CA ASP A 230 31.47 5.18 15.35
C ASP A 230 32.74 5.44 14.50
N GLN A 231 32.59 6.18 13.38
CA GLN A 231 33.74 6.58 12.54
C GLN A 231 34.67 7.53 13.28
N LEU A 232 34.13 8.51 14.01
CA LEU A 232 34.90 9.47 14.79
C LEU A 232 35.72 8.76 15.87
N HIS A 233 35.11 7.81 16.59
CA HIS A 233 35.78 6.96 17.58
C HIS A 233 36.92 6.14 16.96
N GLN A 234 36.73 5.57 15.78
CA GLN A 234 37.81 4.85 15.08
C GLN A 234 38.97 5.77 14.67
N THR A 235 38.73 7.00 14.23
CA THR A 235 39.81 7.96 13.94
C THR A 235 40.58 8.38 15.19
N LEU A 236 39.92 8.53 16.34
CA LEU A 236 40.58 8.88 17.60
C LEU A 236 41.45 7.73 18.14
N ILE A 237 40.95 6.49 18.09
CA ILE A 237 41.69 5.30 18.56
C ILE A 237 42.80 4.88 17.58
N GLY A 238 42.60 5.12 16.28
CA GLY A 238 43.60 4.83 15.24
C GLY A 238 44.73 5.86 15.12
N SER A 239 44.64 6.99 15.83
CA SER A 239 45.71 7.99 15.84
C SER A 239 46.86 7.53 16.76
N PRO A 240 48.13 7.45 16.27
CA PRO A 240 49.25 7.11 17.14
C PRO A 240 49.39 8.17 18.24
N PRO A 241 49.86 7.81 19.45
CA PRO A 241 50.01 8.76 20.54
C PRO A 241 50.88 9.94 20.06
N VAL A 242 50.38 11.15 20.24
CA VAL A 242 51.12 12.38 19.93
C VAL A 242 52.41 12.36 20.74
N SER A 243 53.53 12.06 20.08
CA SER A 243 54.83 12.08 20.73
C SER A 243 55.09 13.51 21.26
N PRO A 244 55.58 13.65 22.51
CA PRO A 244 55.83 14.97 23.10
C PRO A 244 56.82 15.76 22.23
N PRO A 245 56.72 17.10 22.20
CA PRO A 245 57.62 17.93 21.40
C PRO A 245 59.07 17.65 21.81
N ARG A 246 59.91 17.26 20.84
CA ARG A 246 61.35 17.10 21.09
C ARG A 246 61.91 18.46 21.48
N ARG A 247 62.49 18.55 22.68
CA ARG A 247 63.26 19.74 23.08
C ARG A 247 64.38 19.96 22.06
N PRO A 248 64.63 21.22 21.64
CA PRO A 248 65.74 21.51 20.75
C PRO A 248 67.04 21.10 21.44
N VAL A 249 67.80 20.23 20.76
CA VAL A 249 69.15 19.86 21.16
C VAL A 249 70.03 21.05 20.79
N LEU A 250 70.53 21.79 21.79
CA LEU A 250 71.63 22.73 21.57
C LEU A 250 72.88 21.90 21.29
N CYS A 251 73.42 22.01 20.08
CA CYS A 251 74.76 21.52 19.76
C CYS A 251 75.82 22.42 20.43
N PRO A 252 76.98 21.85 20.82
CA PRO A 252 78.00 22.52 21.63
C PRO A 252 78.69 23.70 20.94
#